data_AF-M8CV78-F1
#
_entry.id   AF-M8CV78-F1
#
_cell.length_a   1.000
_cell.length_b   1.000
_cell.length_c   1.000
_cell.angle_alpha   90.00
_cell.angle_beta   90.00
_cell.angle_gamma   90.00
#
_symmetry.space_group_name_H-M   'P 1'
#
loop_
_entity.id
_entity.type
_entity.pdbx_description
1 polymer ?
#
loop_
_entity_poly.entity_id
_entity_poly.type
_entity_poly.pdbx_seq_one_letter_code
_entity_poly.pdbx_strand_id
1 'polypeptide(L)'
;MDPGEGRTEGYGSTLRKGDLEGKKAWADFLFHNVAPPAAPELALGLAPHTDMSTLTVLLPDEVQGLQVFKDGCWYDVNYVPGALIIHIGDQIEASASWNVIMSNGRYKAVLHRTTVSREKTRMSWPVFVEPPPEHVVGPHPQLVADESPAKYKAKKFKDYKYCKINKLPQ
;
A
#
# COMPACT_ATOMS: atom_id res chain seq x y z
N MET A 1 -4.58 -21.65 -5.22
CA MET A 1 -5.89 -21.07 -5.61
C MET A 1 -6.05 -21.38 -7.07
N ASP A 2 -7.19 -21.94 -7.47
CA ASP A 2 -7.44 -22.35 -8.86
C ASP A 2 -8.27 -21.28 -9.57
N PRO A 3 -7.77 -20.65 -10.64
CA PRO A 3 -8.57 -19.71 -11.45
C PRO A 3 -9.83 -20.33 -12.07
N GLY A 4 -9.90 -21.66 -12.21
CA GLY A 4 -11.04 -22.38 -12.77
C GLY A 4 -12.29 -22.44 -11.88
N GLU A 5 -12.16 -22.24 -10.56
CA GLU A 5 -13.31 -22.30 -9.63
C GLU A 5 -14.18 -21.02 -9.62
N GLY A 6 -13.84 -19.99 -10.41
CA GLY A 6 -14.56 -18.71 -10.42
C GLY A 6 -14.39 -17.85 -9.17
N ARG A 7 -13.68 -18.35 -8.14
CA ARG A 7 -13.30 -17.61 -6.93
C ARG A 7 -12.03 -16.82 -7.19
N THR A 8 -12.18 -15.55 -7.55
CA THR A 8 -11.04 -14.67 -7.85
C THR A 8 -10.49 -13.91 -6.64
N GLU A 9 -11.15 -13.91 -5.48
CA GLU A 9 -10.60 -13.27 -4.27
C GLU A 9 -9.42 -14.06 -3.70
N GLY A 10 -8.26 -13.41 -3.56
CA GLY A 10 -7.07 -14.04 -3.00
C GLY A 10 -5.86 -13.12 -2.85
N TYR A 11 -5.15 -13.27 -1.74
CA TYR A 11 -3.80 -12.76 -1.51
C TYR A 11 -2.78 -13.85 -1.83
N GLY A 12 -1.76 -13.53 -2.63
CA GLY A 12 -0.72 -14.44 -3.06
C GLY A 12 0.66 -13.79 -3.02
N SER A 13 1.59 -14.45 -2.34
CA SER A 13 3.01 -14.09 -2.38
C SER A 13 3.73 -14.87 -3.48
N THR A 14 4.59 -14.22 -4.26
CA THR A 14 5.49 -14.92 -5.19
C THR A 14 6.92 -14.40 -5.08
N LEU A 15 7.82 -15.29 -4.70
CA LEU A 15 9.26 -15.05 -4.73
C LEU A 15 9.75 -14.99 -6.18
N ARG A 16 10.02 -13.79 -6.71
CA ARG A 16 10.79 -13.67 -7.95
C ARG A 16 12.27 -13.93 -7.65
N LYS A 17 12.86 -14.92 -8.35
CA LYS A 17 14.30 -14.95 -8.59
C LYS A 17 14.62 -13.70 -9.43
N GLY A 18 15.29 -12.72 -8.84
CA GLY A 18 15.57 -11.46 -9.51
C GLY A 18 16.74 -11.54 -10.50
N ASP A 19 16.64 -10.68 -11.50
CA ASP A 19 17.47 -10.60 -12.68
C ASP A 19 18.89 -10.07 -12.39
N LEU A 20 19.85 -10.47 -13.24
CA LEU A 20 21.24 -10.00 -13.40
C LEU A 20 22.20 -9.97 -12.19
N GLU A 21 21.76 -9.60 -10.99
CA GLU A 21 22.60 -9.51 -9.77
C GLU A 21 22.25 -10.56 -8.70
N GLY A 22 21.30 -11.46 -8.98
CA GLY A 22 20.88 -12.53 -8.06
C GLY A 22 20.11 -12.06 -6.80
N LYS A 23 19.82 -10.76 -6.71
CA LYS A 23 19.02 -10.16 -5.63
C LYS A 23 17.59 -10.70 -5.67
N LYS A 24 17.15 -11.37 -4.60
CA LYS A 24 15.78 -11.89 -4.47
C LYS A 24 14.81 -10.76 -4.15
N ALA A 25 13.80 -10.57 -5.00
CA ALA A 25 12.72 -9.61 -4.78
C ALA A 25 11.45 -10.33 -4.31
N TRP A 26 10.81 -9.82 -3.27
CA TRP A 26 9.50 -10.27 -2.82
C TRP A 26 8.44 -9.34 -3.40
N ALA A 27 7.43 -9.93 -4.03
CA ALA A 27 6.24 -9.22 -4.48
C ALA A 27 5.02 -10.00 -4.00
N ASP A 28 4.19 -9.32 -3.22
CA ASP A 28 2.86 -9.80 -2.87
C ASP A 28 1.85 -9.19 -3.86
N PHE A 29 0.79 -9.93 -4.16
CA PHE A 29 -0.33 -9.42 -4.92
C PHE A 29 -1.65 -9.81 -4.26
N LEU A 30 -2.66 -8.95 -4.42
CA LEU A 30 -4.01 -9.20 -3.98
C LEU A 30 -4.92 -8.94 -5.18
N PHE A 31 -5.83 -9.88 -5.46
CA PHE A 31 -6.97 -9.58 -6.32
C PHE A 31 -8.12 -9.11 -5.44
N HIS A 32 -8.49 -7.83 -5.58
CA HIS A 32 -9.46 -7.17 -4.74
C HIS A 32 -10.76 -6.91 -5.51
N ASN A 33 -11.77 -7.73 -5.23
CA ASN A 33 -13.15 -7.53 -5.66
C ASN A 33 -13.90 -6.70 -4.62
N VAL A 34 -14.78 -5.82 -5.10
CA VAL A 34 -15.76 -5.09 -4.30
C VAL A 34 -17.10 -5.17 -5.02
N ALA A 35 -17.88 -6.19 -4.70
CA ALA A 35 -19.24 -6.37 -5.23
C ALA A 35 -20.21 -5.32 -4.64
N PRO A 36 -21.30 -4.95 -5.34
CA PRO A 36 -22.30 -4.03 -4.80
C PRO A 36 -22.98 -4.62 -3.56
N PRO A 37 -22.88 -3.97 -2.37
CA PRO A 37 -23.62 -4.40 -1.19
C PRO A 37 -25.06 -3.87 -1.23
N ALA A 38 -25.94 -4.48 -0.43
CA ALA A 38 -27.36 -4.09 -0.37
C ALA A 38 -27.63 -2.69 0.24
N ALA A 39 -26.67 -2.12 0.97
CA ALA A 39 -26.74 -0.77 1.56
C ALA A 39 -25.41 -0.02 1.34
N PRO A 40 -25.14 0.45 0.10
CA PRO A 40 -23.81 0.92 -0.31
C PRO A 40 -23.37 2.24 0.34
N GLU A 41 -24.30 3.12 0.69
CA GLU A 41 -24.04 4.32 1.49
C GLU A 41 -23.59 4.03 2.94
N LEU A 42 -23.70 2.78 3.41
CA LEU A 42 -23.25 2.35 4.74
C LEU A 42 -21.93 1.54 4.71
N ALA A 43 -21.31 1.35 3.53
CA ALA A 43 -20.20 0.43 3.34
C ALA A 43 -18.97 1.06 2.65
N LEU A 44 -17.78 0.56 3.02
CA LEU A 44 -16.55 0.74 2.27
C LEU A 44 -16.05 -0.64 1.84
N GLY A 45 -15.55 -0.76 0.61
CA GLY A 45 -14.88 -1.97 0.14
C GLY A 45 -13.52 -2.19 0.84
N LEU A 46 -12.86 -1.11 1.24
CA LEU A 46 -11.68 -1.13 2.10
C LEU A 46 -11.58 0.16 2.92
N ALA A 47 -11.32 0.02 4.22
CA ALA A 47 -11.26 1.14 5.16
C ALA A 47 -10.06 2.09 4.92
N PRO A 48 -10.07 3.33 5.46
CA PRO A 48 -8.95 4.26 5.38
C PRO A 48 -7.65 3.67 5.94
N HIS A 49 -6.60 3.59 5.11
CA HIS A 49 -5.28 3.08 5.48
C HIS A 49 -4.17 3.65 4.60
N THR A 50 -2.92 3.43 5.01
CA THR A 50 -1.71 3.56 4.17
C THR A 50 -1.15 2.18 3.88
N ASP A 51 -0.50 1.99 2.73
CA ASP A 51 0.12 0.71 2.37
C ASP A 51 1.38 0.43 3.20
N MET A 52 1.51 -0.80 3.72
CA MET A 52 2.72 -1.22 4.45
C MET A 52 3.95 -1.39 3.57
N SER A 53 3.78 -1.38 2.25
CA SER A 53 4.79 -1.62 1.24
C SER A 53 5.86 -0.52 1.18
N THR A 54 6.88 -0.75 0.36
CA THR A 54 7.75 0.32 -0.17
C THR A 54 7.01 1.08 -1.27
N LEU A 55 6.40 0.33 -2.20
CA LEU A 55 5.62 0.86 -3.32
C LEU A 55 4.46 -0.09 -3.59
N THR A 56 3.30 0.44 -4.01
CA THR A 56 2.20 -0.37 -4.54
C THR A 56 1.94 0.02 -5.98
N VAL A 57 1.93 -0.96 -6.87
CA VAL A 57 1.56 -0.80 -8.29
C VAL A 57 0.15 -1.38 -8.45
N LEU A 58 -0.81 -0.52 -8.74
CA LEU A 58 -2.24 -0.85 -8.78
C LEU A 58 -2.77 -0.77 -10.21
N LEU A 59 -3.31 -1.88 -10.70
CA LEU A 59 -4.12 -1.93 -11.91
C LEU A 59 -5.62 -1.90 -11.51
N PRO A 60 -6.35 -0.78 -11.75
CA PRO A 60 -7.80 -0.72 -11.58
C PRO A 60 -8.55 -1.19 -12.83
N ASP A 61 -9.80 -1.61 -12.67
CA ASP A 61 -10.80 -1.58 -13.76
C ASP A 61 -11.41 -0.18 -13.95
N GLU A 62 -12.37 -0.03 -14.86
CA GLU A 62 -13.05 1.24 -15.10
C GLU A 62 -14.06 1.65 -14.02
N VAL A 63 -14.25 0.84 -12.96
CA VAL A 63 -15.24 1.10 -11.92
C VAL A 63 -14.64 1.99 -10.83
N GLN A 64 -15.22 3.18 -10.71
CA GLN A 64 -14.84 4.16 -9.69
C GLN A 64 -14.94 3.59 -8.27
N GLY A 65 -14.02 4.03 -7.41
CA GLY A 65 -14.06 3.66 -5.99
C GLY A 65 -12.77 3.89 -5.20
N LEU A 66 -11.62 4.10 -5.85
CA LEU A 66 -10.41 4.50 -5.13
C LEU A 66 -10.50 5.97 -4.74
N GLN A 67 -10.38 6.27 -3.45
CA GLN A 67 -10.31 7.63 -2.93
C GLN A 67 -9.04 7.85 -2.12
N VAL A 68 -8.42 9.02 -2.31
CA VAL A 68 -7.22 9.47 -1.57
C VAL A 68 -7.55 10.66 -0.68
N PHE A 69 -6.93 10.74 0.50
CA PHE A 69 -7.13 11.83 1.45
C PHE A 69 -6.02 12.87 1.33
N LYS A 70 -6.41 14.14 1.13
CA LYS A 70 -5.49 15.28 1.00
C LYS A 70 -6.15 16.53 1.58
N ASP A 71 -5.38 17.34 2.30
CA ASP A 71 -5.77 18.68 2.79
C ASP A 71 -7.12 18.75 3.54
N GLY A 72 -7.53 17.65 4.19
CA GLY A 72 -8.80 17.53 4.93
C GLY A 72 -9.95 16.87 4.15
N CYS A 73 -9.78 16.64 2.84
CA CYS A 73 -10.82 16.13 1.95
C CYS A 73 -10.46 14.76 1.34
N TRP A 74 -11.49 14.01 0.95
CA TRP A 74 -11.37 12.82 0.12
C TRP A 74 -11.57 13.19 -1.35
N TYR A 75 -10.72 12.66 -2.23
CA TYR A 75 -10.76 12.87 -3.68
C TYR A 75 -10.83 11.52 -4.40
N ASP A 76 -11.75 11.39 -5.35
CA ASP A 76 -11.81 10.24 -6.26
C ASP A 76 -10.63 10.23 -7.23
N VAL A 77 -10.00 9.07 -7.40
CA VAL A 77 -8.91 8.87 -8.36
C VAL A 77 -9.50 8.40 -9.69
N ASN A 78 -9.61 9.34 -10.64
CA ASN A 78 -10.16 9.06 -11.96
C ASN A 78 -9.45 7.91 -12.68
N TYR A 79 -10.25 6.96 -13.19
CA TYR A 79 -9.76 5.95 -14.11
C TYR A 79 -9.20 6.60 -15.39
N VAL A 80 -8.03 6.15 -15.81
CA VAL A 80 -7.40 6.52 -17.08
C VAL A 80 -7.08 5.22 -17.84
N PRO A 81 -7.66 4.99 -19.03
CA PRO A 81 -7.46 3.76 -19.78
C PRO A 81 -5.98 3.42 -20.00
N GLY A 82 -5.57 2.22 -19.58
CA GLY A 82 -4.20 1.73 -19.70
C GLY A 82 -3.19 2.31 -18.70
N ALA A 83 -3.60 3.18 -17.77
CA ALA A 83 -2.71 3.70 -16.73
C ALA A 83 -2.57 2.73 -15.55
N LEU A 84 -1.41 2.79 -14.88
CA LEU A 84 -1.18 2.17 -13.57
C LEU A 84 -1.16 3.25 -12.51
N ILE A 85 -1.80 2.99 -11.37
CA ILE A 85 -1.78 3.86 -10.20
C ILE A 85 -0.60 3.43 -9.32
N ILE A 86 0.21 4.39 -8.89
CA ILE A 86 1.39 4.13 -8.05
C ILE A 86 1.18 4.79 -6.69
N HIS A 87 1.07 3.99 -5.62
CA HIS A 87 1.13 4.50 -4.26
C HIS A 87 2.54 4.37 -3.69
N ILE A 88 2.92 5.39 -2.93
CA ILE A 88 4.06 5.34 -2.03
C ILE A 88 3.56 4.72 -0.71
N GLY A 89 4.27 3.70 -0.22
CA GLY A 89 3.94 3.01 1.02
C GLY A 89 4.78 3.49 2.21
N ASP A 90 4.41 3.03 3.41
CA ASP A 90 4.95 3.49 4.70
C ASP A 90 6.48 3.43 4.75
N GLN A 91 7.10 2.44 4.10
CA GLN A 91 8.56 2.31 4.18
C GLN A 91 9.26 3.56 3.65
N ILE A 92 8.67 4.35 2.73
CA ILE A 92 9.37 5.45 2.03
C ILE A 92 9.47 6.80 2.79
N GLU A 93 8.87 7.10 3.95
CA GLU A 93 8.55 8.53 4.29
C GLU A 93 9.35 9.33 5.39
N ALA A 94 10.11 8.72 6.30
CA ALA A 94 10.96 9.23 7.42
C ALA A 94 10.87 10.59 8.18
N SER A 95 9.91 11.53 8.05
CA SER A 95 10.05 12.82 8.82
C SER A 95 8.81 13.46 9.44
N ALA A 96 8.89 13.57 10.76
CA ALA A 96 8.16 14.58 11.52
C ALA A 96 8.48 16.03 11.05
N SER A 97 7.49 16.93 11.01
CA SER A 97 6.11 16.71 11.48
C SER A 97 5.20 16.09 10.41
N TRP A 98 4.49 15.02 10.79
CA TRP A 98 3.64 14.17 9.96
C TRP A 98 4.35 13.18 9.00
N ASN A 99 4.61 11.95 9.50
CA ASN A 99 4.89 10.67 8.79
C ASN A 99 6.26 10.52 8.06
N VAL A 100 6.80 9.32 7.69
CA VAL A 100 6.83 7.98 8.34
C VAL A 100 8.20 7.22 8.25
N ILE A 101 8.67 6.41 7.26
CA ILE A 101 9.95 5.58 7.46
C ILE A 101 11.32 5.87 6.72
N MET A 102 11.50 6.05 5.39
CA MET A 102 12.87 6.12 4.73
C MET A 102 13.38 7.45 4.10
N SER A 103 12.56 8.33 3.49
CA SER A 103 13.00 9.47 2.63
C SER A 103 13.13 10.85 3.30
N ASN A 104 13.02 10.90 4.62
CA ASN A 104 13.03 12.13 5.42
C ASN A 104 12.01 13.18 4.93
N GLY A 105 10.73 12.78 4.87
CA GLY A 105 9.55 13.65 4.77
C GLY A 105 9.16 14.05 3.35
N ARG A 106 9.91 13.61 2.34
CA ARG A 106 9.76 14.09 0.96
C ARG A 106 8.62 13.45 0.18
N TYR A 107 8.20 12.24 0.57
CA TYR A 107 7.28 11.41 -0.19
C TYR A 107 6.22 10.78 0.71
N LYS A 108 5.01 11.36 0.72
CA LYS A 108 3.96 10.96 1.66
C LYS A 108 3.30 9.63 1.31
N ALA A 109 3.16 8.73 2.29
CA ALA A 109 2.38 7.51 2.12
C ALA A 109 0.90 7.86 1.93
N VAL A 110 0.28 7.27 0.91
CA VAL A 110 -1.06 7.70 0.48
C VAL A 110 -2.11 7.13 1.43
N LEU A 111 -2.69 7.99 2.28
CA LEU A 111 -3.89 7.63 3.04
C LEU A 111 -5.05 7.52 2.05
N HIS A 112 -5.53 6.28 1.84
CA HIS A 112 -6.52 5.97 0.82
C HIS A 112 -7.58 4.99 1.35
N ARG A 113 -8.69 4.86 0.62
CA ARG A 113 -9.79 3.93 0.90
C ARG A 113 -10.43 3.45 -0.41
N THR A 114 -11.18 2.35 -0.34
CA THR A 114 -12.02 1.89 -1.45
C THR A 114 -13.48 2.04 -1.06
N THR A 115 -14.24 2.88 -1.79
CA THR A 115 -15.71 2.96 -1.67
C THR A 115 -16.36 1.85 -2.51
N VAL A 116 -17.68 1.70 -2.38
CA VAL A 116 -18.47 0.68 -3.10
C VAL A 116 -19.29 1.33 -4.22
N SER A 117 -19.47 0.62 -5.34
CA SER A 117 -20.43 1.00 -6.37
C SER A 117 -21.80 0.38 -6.07
N ARG A 118 -22.88 1.06 -6.50
CA ARG A 118 -24.26 0.53 -6.38
C ARG A 118 -24.63 -0.48 -7.46
N GLU A 119 -23.92 -0.45 -8.60
CA GLU A 119 -24.40 -1.04 -9.86
C GLU A 119 -23.46 -2.10 -10.45
N LYS A 120 -22.15 -2.02 -10.13
CA LYS A 120 -21.12 -2.86 -10.73
C LYS A 120 -20.12 -3.34 -9.68
N THR A 121 -19.69 -4.59 -9.76
CA THR A 121 -18.50 -5.06 -9.03
C THR A 121 -17.29 -4.28 -9.53
N ARG A 122 -16.53 -3.71 -8.61
CA ARG A 122 -15.21 -3.13 -8.88
C ARG A 122 -14.13 -4.19 -8.68
N MET A 123 -13.20 -4.30 -9.61
CA MET A 123 -12.04 -5.19 -9.57
C MET A 123 -10.75 -4.37 -9.57
N SER A 124 -9.73 -4.82 -8.84
CA SER A 124 -8.41 -4.21 -8.92
C SER A 124 -7.29 -5.14 -8.46
N TRP A 125 -6.10 -4.96 -9.03
CA TRP A 125 -4.92 -5.77 -8.79
C TRP A 125 -3.76 -4.92 -8.25
N PRO A 126 -3.71 -4.63 -6.94
CA PRO A 126 -2.50 -4.16 -6.28
C PRO A 126 -1.40 -5.23 -6.26
N VAL A 127 -0.18 -4.80 -6.60
CA VAL A 127 1.08 -5.52 -6.41
C VAL A 127 1.95 -4.71 -5.46
N PHE A 128 2.27 -5.29 -4.31
CA PHE A 128 3.04 -4.68 -3.25
C PHE A 128 4.53 -5.04 -3.39
N VAL A 129 5.36 -4.02 -3.55
CA VAL A 129 6.83 -4.15 -3.49
C VAL A 129 7.23 -4.00 -2.02
N GLU A 130 7.63 -5.09 -1.39
CA GLU A 130 7.92 -5.13 0.05
C GLU A 130 9.40 -5.47 0.37
N PRO A 131 9.96 -4.96 1.48
CA PRO A 131 11.23 -5.47 1.99
C PRO A 131 11.13 -6.95 2.41
N PRO A 132 12.24 -7.71 2.40
CA PRO A 132 12.26 -9.04 3.02
C PRO A 132 11.85 -8.96 4.51
N PRO A 133 11.11 -9.93 5.07
CA PRO A 133 10.57 -9.85 6.44
C PRO A 133 11.61 -9.59 7.55
N GLU A 134 12.82 -10.14 7.43
CA GLU A 134 13.93 -9.93 8.38
C GLU A 134 14.78 -8.67 8.11
N HIS A 135 14.53 -7.95 7.01
CA HIS A 135 15.28 -6.75 6.65
C HIS A 135 14.95 -5.61 7.62
N VAL A 136 15.98 -4.94 8.11
CA VAL A 136 15.86 -3.81 9.04
C VAL A 136 15.70 -2.53 8.23
N VAL A 137 14.52 -1.90 8.34
CA VAL A 137 14.19 -0.64 7.68
C VAL A 137 14.31 0.51 8.68
N GLY A 138 14.78 1.66 8.22
CA GLY A 138 14.89 2.89 9.02
C GLY A 138 15.33 4.08 8.16
N PRO A 139 15.53 5.27 8.75
CA PRO A 139 15.98 6.46 8.03
C PRO A 139 17.31 6.24 7.31
N HIS A 140 17.41 6.64 6.04
CA HIS A 140 18.64 6.49 5.26
C HIS A 140 19.75 7.41 5.81
N PRO A 141 21.00 6.95 6.02
CA PRO A 141 22.03 7.74 6.70
C PRO A 141 22.33 9.11 6.08
N GLN A 142 22.31 9.22 4.75
CA GLN A 142 22.52 10.49 4.03
C GLN A 142 21.39 11.52 4.23
N LEU A 143 20.30 11.13 4.89
CA LEU A 143 19.15 11.98 5.19
C LEU A 143 19.02 12.28 6.68
N VAL A 144 19.99 11.84 7.51
CA VAL A 144 20.09 12.14 8.93
C VAL A 144 21.26 13.11 9.15
N ALA A 145 21.01 14.19 9.87
CA ALA A 145 22.00 15.22 10.21
C ALA A 145 21.63 15.87 11.56
N ASP A 146 22.50 16.70 12.13
CA ASP A 146 22.20 17.38 13.41
C ASP A 146 20.98 18.31 13.30
N GLU A 147 20.81 18.97 12.15
CA GLU A 147 19.63 19.78 11.80
C GLU A 147 18.39 18.93 11.41
N SER A 148 18.56 17.63 11.20
CA SER A 148 17.49 16.69 10.81
C SER A 148 17.72 15.31 11.43
N PRO A 149 17.54 15.18 12.77
CA PRO A 149 17.84 13.95 13.48
C PRO A 149 16.90 12.80 13.08
N ALA A 150 17.34 11.57 13.29
CA ALA A 150 16.59 10.36 12.95
C ALA A 150 15.28 10.27 13.76
N LYS A 151 14.16 10.55 13.10
CA LYS A 151 12.82 10.61 13.74
C LYS A 151 12.15 9.26 13.94
N TYR A 152 12.74 8.19 13.40
CA TYR A 152 12.19 6.83 13.41
C TYR A 152 13.27 5.81 13.77
N LYS A 153 12.92 4.83 14.59
CA LYS A 153 13.82 3.75 15.00
C LYS A 153 13.91 2.70 13.90
N ALA A 154 15.10 2.20 13.65
CA ALA A 154 15.30 1.07 12.75
C ALA A 154 14.64 -0.20 13.32
N LYS A 155 13.82 -0.88 12.52
CA LYS A 155 13.03 -2.06 12.93
C LYS A 155 12.97 -3.09 11.79
N LYS A 156 12.85 -4.39 12.09
CA LYS A 156 12.60 -5.39 11.04
C LYS A 156 11.22 -5.18 10.43
N PHE A 157 11.11 -5.36 9.13
CA PHE A 157 9.86 -5.16 8.41
C PHE A 157 8.70 -6.03 8.92
N LYS A 158 8.97 -7.30 9.30
CA LYS A 158 7.95 -8.16 9.92
C LYS A 158 7.41 -7.61 11.25
N ASP A 159 8.28 -7.03 12.07
CA ASP A 159 7.94 -6.50 13.39
C ASP A 159 7.13 -5.19 13.21
N TYR A 160 7.45 -4.40 12.17
CA TYR A 160 6.65 -3.26 11.74
C TYR A 160 5.23 -3.67 11.30
N LYS A 161 5.11 -4.67 10.40
CA LYS A 161 3.81 -5.22 9.97
C LYS A 161 3.01 -5.71 11.17
N TYR A 162 3.63 -6.49 12.05
CA TYR A 162 2.98 -7.00 13.27
C TYR A 162 2.44 -5.88 14.16
N CYS A 163 3.26 -4.86 14.46
CA CYS A 163 2.82 -3.70 15.25
C CYS A 163 1.67 -2.94 14.56
N LYS A 164 1.73 -2.70 13.24
CA LYS A 164 0.70 -1.94 12.53
C LYS A 164 -0.64 -2.70 12.44
N ILE A 165 -0.60 -4.00 12.12
CA ILE A 165 -1.80 -4.86 12.06
C ILE A 165 -2.50 -4.91 13.44
N ASN A 166 -1.73 -5.06 14.52
CA ASN A 166 -2.25 -5.16 15.88
C ASN A 166 -2.46 -3.80 16.56
N LYS A 167 -2.29 -2.67 15.85
CA LYS A 167 -2.41 -1.28 16.36
C LYS A 167 -1.53 -0.99 17.59
N LEU A 168 -0.38 -1.66 17.69
CA LEU A 168 0.59 -1.47 18.77
C LEU A 168 1.49 -0.25 18.50
N PRO A 169 2.10 0.34 19.55
CA PRO A 169 3.12 1.37 19.39
C PRO A 169 4.27 0.92 18.46
N GLN A 170 4.82 1.87 17.71
CA GLN A 170 5.91 1.66 16.75
C GLN A 170 7.25 2.18 17.29
#